data_AF-Q5I2X0-F1
#
_entry.id   AF-Q5I2X0-F1
#
_cell.length_a   1.000
_cell.length_b   1.000
_cell.length_c   1.000
_cell.angle_alpha   90.00
_cell.angle_beta   90.00
_cell.angle_gamma   90.00
#
_symmetry.space_group_name_H-M   'P 1'
#
loop_
_entity.id
_entity.type
_entity.pdbx_description
1 polymer ?
#
loop_
_entity_poly.entity_id
_entity_poly.type
_entity_poly.pdbx_seq_one_letter_code
_entity_poly.pdbx_strand_id
1 'polypeptide(L)' 'QITNSKCVDSVPTNCYIDNSEVYGTTCTGSRYDGVHITSSTTTGTSAS' A
#
# COMPACT_ATOMS: atom_id res chain seq x y z
N GLN A 1 6.37 6.60 -1.01
CA GLN A 1 5.79 7.45 -2.07
C GLN A 1 4.46 6.84 -2.51
N ILE A 2 3.44 7.66 -2.68
CA ILE A 2 2.11 7.22 -3.14
C ILE A 2 1.81 8.00 -4.42
N THR A 3 1.58 7.30 -5.53
CA THR A 3 1.39 7.89 -6.86
C THR A 3 0.20 7.23 -7.54
N ASN A 4 -0.69 8.02 -8.18
CA ASN A 4 -1.88 7.51 -8.90
C ASN A 4 -2.72 6.47 -8.12
N SER A 5 -2.71 6.56 -6.79
CA SER A 5 -3.22 5.52 -5.91
C SER A 5 -4.24 6.10 -4.94
N LYS A 6 -5.19 5.27 -4.53
CA LYS A 6 -6.09 5.57 -3.41
C LYS A 6 -5.49 4.95 -2.15
N CYS A 7 -5.35 5.76 -1.10
CA CYS A 7 -4.87 5.33 0.20
C CYS A 7 -5.82 5.91 1.25
N VAL A 8 -6.72 5.09 1.78
CA VAL A 8 -7.80 5.50 2.69
C VAL A 8 -7.66 4.74 4.00
N ASP A 9 -7.75 5.43 5.13
CA ASP A 9 -7.64 4.87 6.49
C ASP A 9 -6.45 3.92 6.66
N SER A 10 -5.35 4.20 5.97
CA SER A 10 -4.18 3.33 5.86
C SER A 10 -2.94 4.02 6.42
N VAL A 11 -1.99 3.22 6.90
CA VAL A 11 -0.76 3.71 7.55
C VAL A 11 0.46 3.25 6.75
N PRO A 12 0.90 4.02 5.74
CA PRO A 12 2.11 3.73 4.97
C PRO A 12 3.36 4.30 5.64
N THR A 13 4.26 3.42 6.06
CA THR A 13 5.58 3.74 6.62
C THR A 13 6.65 3.19 5.69
N ASN A 14 7.47 4.06 5.09
CA ASN A 14 8.50 3.66 4.12
C ASN A 14 7.98 2.78 2.96
N CYS A 15 6.75 3.02 2.50
CA CYS A 15 6.13 2.23 1.42
C CYS A 15 6.17 2.93 0.06
N TYR A 16 6.17 2.15 -1.01
CA TYR A 16 5.96 2.61 -2.38
C TYR A 16 4.63 2.08 -2.90
N ILE A 17 3.69 2.95 -3.25
CA ILE A 17 2.34 2.58 -3.68
C ILE A 17 2.07 3.30 -5.00
N ASP A 18 1.96 2.56 -6.09
CA ASP A 18 1.71 3.10 -7.43
C ASP A 18 0.51 2.41 -8.08
N ASN A 19 -0.32 3.19 -8.77
CA ASN A 19 -1.54 2.74 -9.45
C ASN A 19 -2.41 1.73 -8.64
N SER A 20 -2.47 1.87 -7.32
CA SER A 20 -3.07 0.89 -6.40
C SER A 20 -4.23 1.48 -5.60
N GLU A 21 -5.11 0.63 -5.09
CA GLU A 21 -6.14 1.03 -4.13
C GLU A 21 -5.93 0.31 -2.79
N VAL A 22 -5.76 1.10 -1.73
CA VAL A 22 -5.33 0.65 -0.40
C VAL A 22 -6.30 1.20 0.65
N TYR A 23 -7.01 0.30 1.34
CA TYR A 23 -8.00 0.67 2.36
C TYR A 23 -7.71 -0.02 3.68
N GLY A 24 -7.78 0.70 4.80
CA GLY A 24 -7.65 0.10 6.14
C GLY A 24 -6.35 -0.68 6.38
N THR A 25 -5.27 -0.36 5.66
CA THR A 25 -4.07 -1.21 5.58
C THR A 25 -2.88 -0.57 6.25
N THR A 26 -2.14 -1.32 7.07
CA THR A 26 -0.83 -0.92 7.58
C THR A 26 0.25 -1.44 6.64
N CYS A 27 1.09 -0.55 6.13
CA CYS A 27 2.16 -0.87 5.20
C CYS A 27 3.49 -0.43 5.81
N THR A 28 4.47 -1.32 5.93
CA THR A 28 5.81 -1.01 6.47
C THR A 28 6.92 -1.52 5.55
N GLY A 29 7.61 -0.63 4.84
CA GLY A 29 8.73 -1.04 3.97
C GLY A 29 8.30 -1.89 2.76
N SER A 30 7.03 -1.80 2.35
CA SER A 30 6.47 -2.63 1.27
C SER A 30 6.28 -1.84 -0.03
N ARG A 31 6.12 -2.57 -1.14
CA ARG A 31 5.80 -2.03 -2.47
C ARG A 31 4.48 -2.60 -2.99
N TYR A 32 3.59 -1.72 -3.47
CA TYR A 32 2.32 -2.03 -4.12
C TYR A 32 2.31 -1.37 -5.50
N ASP A 33 1.97 -2.12 -6.54
CA ASP A 33 2.03 -1.67 -7.94
C ASP A 33 0.86 -2.25 -8.73
N GLY A 34 -0.24 -1.51 -8.92
CA GLY A 34 -1.43 -2.01 -9.62
C GLY A 34 -2.40 -2.88 -8.81
N VAL A 35 -2.28 -2.91 -7.48
CA VAL A 35 -3.04 -3.85 -6.62
C VAL A 35 -4.22 -3.20 -5.90
N HIS A 36 -5.19 -4.03 -5.50
CA HIS A 36 -6.24 -3.65 -4.56
C HIS A 36 -6.04 -4.40 -3.25
N ILE A 37 -5.78 -3.69 -2.15
CA ILE A 37 -5.52 -4.27 -0.83
C ILE A 37 -6.42 -3.63 0.23
N THR A 38 -7.01 -4.46 1.07
CA THR A 38 -7.92 -4.03 2.13
C THR A 38 -7.57 -4.69 3.46
N SER A 39 -7.77 -3.98 4.57
CA SER A 39 -7.71 -4.50 5.95
C SER A 39 -6.50 -5.40 6.24
N SER A 40 -5.32 -5.03 5.73
CA SER A 40 -4.11 -5.86 5.76
C SER A 40 -2.98 -5.22 6.57
N THR A 41 -2.01 -6.03 6.98
CA THR A 41 -0.71 -5.54 7.48
C THR A 41 0.40 -6.18 6.66
N THR A 42 1.24 -5.36 6.02
CA THR A 42 2.39 -5.87 5.25
C THR A 42 3.69 -5.26 5.74
N THR A 43 4.73 -6.09 5.74
CA THR A 43 6.08 -5.70 6.13
C THR A 43 7.08 -6.26 5.14
N GLY A 44 7.88 -5.41 4.49
CA GLY A 44 8.92 -5.84 3.54
C GLY A 44 8.40 -6.64 2.34
N THR A 45 7.12 -6.48 1.99
CA THR A 45 6.45 -7.26 0.95
C THR A 45 6.43 -6.48 -0.37
N SER A 46 6.53 -7.17 -1.50
CA SER A 46 6.25 -6.59 -2.81
C SER A 46 5.02 -7.29 -3.41
N ALA A 47 4.00 -6.51 -3.79
CA ALA A 47 2.79 -6.99 -4.44
C ALA A 47 2.55 -6.15 -5.71
N SER A 48 2.24 -6.86 -6.80
CA SER A 48 1.96 -6.30 -8.13
C SER A 48 0.82 -7.08 -8.78
#